data_AF-A0A954RF46-F1
#
_entry.id   AF-A0A954RF46-F1
#
_cell.length_a   1.000
_cell.length_b   1.000
_cell.length_c   1.000
_cell.angle_alpha   90.00
_cell.angle_beta   90.00
_cell.angle_gamma   90.00
#
_symmetry.space_group_name_H-M   'P 1'
#
loop_
_entity.id
_entity.type
_entity.pdbx_description
1 polymer ?
#
loop_
_entity_poly.entity_id
_entity_poly.type
_entity_poly.pdbx_seq_one_letter_code
_entity_poly.pdbx_strand_id
1 'polypeptide(L)' 'MIRRHPDHSLKTYEVRVGHHCVVVQGSGRSDALQVARQRLANELPRLWDVIHTLDDERFDAREVSEQ' A
#
# COMPACT_ATOMS: atom_id res chain seq x y z
N MET A 1 11.31 23.10 16.92
CA MET A 1 11.31 22.80 15.47
C MET A 1 10.35 21.62 15.25
N ILE A 2 9.25 21.85 14.51
CA ILE A 2 8.49 20.96 13.60
C ILE A 2 8.31 19.48 14.08
N ARG A 3 7.11 18.91 14.26
CA ARG A 3 6.06 18.80 13.23
C ARG A 3 4.66 18.85 13.82
N ARG A 4 3.80 19.66 13.20
CA ARG A 4 2.34 19.48 13.22
C ARG A 4 2.12 18.01 12.87
N HIS A 5 1.59 17.20 13.79
CA HIS A 5 0.92 15.96 13.40
C HIS A 5 -0.41 16.43 12.83
N PRO A 6 -0.63 16.46 11.50
CA PRO A 6 -2.00 16.32 11.07
C PRO A 6 -2.48 15.00 11.67
N ASP A 7 -3.62 15.03 12.33
CA ASP A 7 -4.42 13.84 12.59
C ASP A 7 -4.87 13.31 11.21
N HIS A 8 -3.93 12.79 10.43
CA HIS A 8 -4.23 11.93 9.31
C HIS A 8 -4.46 10.58 9.93
N SER A 9 -5.67 10.37 10.43
CA SER A 9 -6.13 9.07 10.91
C SER A 9 -5.74 8.05 9.84
N LEU A 10 -4.76 7.20 10.16
CA LEU A 10 -4.30 6.16 9.25
C LEU A 10 -5.49 5.27 8.98
N LYS A 11 -5.80 5.07 7.70
CA LYS A 11 -6.88 4.19 7.28
C LYS A 11 -6.31 2.88 6.80
N THR A 12 -7.06 1.82 6.99
CA THR A 12 -6.69 0.49 6.51
C THR A 12 -7.12 0.36 5.05
N TYR A 13 -6.20 -0.11 4.21
CA TYR A 13 -6.42 -0.36 2.79
C TYR A 13 -6.05 -1.81 2.46
N GLU A 14 -6.92 -2.50 1.75
CA GLU A 14 -6.58 -3.73 1.05
C GLU A 14 -6.01 -3.35 -0.32
N VAL A 15 -4.75 -3.70 -0.57
CA VAL A 15 -4.10 -3.52 -1.85
C VAL A 15 -3.93 -4.87 -2.53
N ARG A 16 -4.45 -5.00 -3.74
CA ARG A 16 -4.40 -6.22 -4.55
C ARG A 16 -3.56 -6.01 -5.81
N VAL A 17 -2.65 -6.95 -6.06
CA VAL A 17 -1.90 -7.06 -7.32
C VAL A 17 -2.05 -8.47 -7.86
N GLY A 18 -2.76 -8.62 -8.97
CA GLY A 18 -3.08 -9.93 -9.54
C GLY A 18 -3.78 -10.85 -8.51
N HIS A 19 -3.10 -11.93 -8.14
CA HIS A 19 -3.58 -12.91 -7.14
C HIS A 19 -3.12 -12.61 -5.70
N HIS A 20 -2.21 -11.65 -5.50
CA HIS A 20 -1.70 -11.28 -4.19
C HIS A 20 -2.50 -10.13 -3.59
N CYS A 21 -2.87 -10.24 -2.32
CA CYS A 21 -3.47 -9.16 -1.56
C CYS A 21 -2.66 -8.90 -0.29
N VAL A 22 -2.53 -7.62 0.06
CA VAL A 22 -1.89 -7.19 1.31
C VAL A 22 -2.76 -6.11 1.94
N VAL A 23 -2.90 -6.17 3.26
CA VAL A 23 -3.58 -5.13 4.02
C VAL A 23 -2.52 -4.22 4.62
N VAL A 24 -2.65 -2.93 4.38
CA VAL A 24 -1.70 -1.91 4.81
C VAL A 24 -2.44 -0.70 5.38
N GLN A 25 -1.79 -0.02 6.31
CA GLN A 25 -2.29 1.25 6.81
C GLN A 25 -1.60 2.39 6.06
N GLY A 26 -2.38 3.41 5.69
CA GLY A 26 -1.83 4.59 5.06
C GLY A 26 -2.68 5.82 5.33
N SER A 27 -2.08 7.00 5.19
CA SER A 27 -2.81 8.27 5.31
C SER A 27 -3.73 8.54 4.10
N GLY A 28 -3.62 7.75 3.05
CA GLY A 28 -4.37 7.87 1.80
C GLY A 28 -4.05 6.73 0.85
N ARG A 29 -4.76 6.67 -0.29
CA ARG A 29 -4.56 5.63 -1.31
C ARG A 29 -3.10 5.54 -1.80
N SER A 30 -2.49 6.68 -2.15
CA SER A 30 -1.12 6.70 -2.68
C SER A 30 -0.08 6.23 -1.66
N ASP A 31 -0.27 6.59 -0.39
CA ASP A 31 0.59 6.17 0.71
C ASP A 31 0.45 4.65 0.95
N ALA A 32 -0.79 4.16 1.00
CA ALA A 32 -1.08 2.73 1.08
C ALA A 32 -0.45 1.93 -0.07
N LEU A 33 -0.51 2.43 -1.31
CA LEU A 33 0.13 1.79 -2.46
C LEU A 33 1.65 1.67 -2.29
N GLN A 34 2.32 2.72 -1.82
CA GLN A 34 3.76 2.68 -1.59
C GLN A 34 4.15 1.68 -0.49
N VAL A 35 3.38 1.64 0.60
CA VAL A 35 3.60 0.69 1.70
C VAL A 35 3.33 -0.75 1.24
N ALA A 36 2.26 -0.97 0.48
CA ALA A 36 1.93 -2.27 -0.10
C ALA A 36 3.01 -2.77 -1.06
N ARG A 37 3.55 -1.90 -1.92
CA ARG A 37 4.66 -2.24 -2.81
C ARG A 37 5.89 -2.70 -2.02
N GLN A 38 6.29 -1.96 -0.99
CA GLN A 38 7.41 -2.35 -0.14
C GLN A 38 7.17 -3.68 0.58
N ARG A 39 5.95 -3.91 1.08
CA ARG A 39 5.59 -5.20 1.69
C ARG A 39 5.66 -6.35 0.70
N LEU A 40 5.00 -6.22 -0.44
CA LEU A 40 5.04 -7.23 -1.50
C LEU A 40 6.46 -7.51 -1.98
N ALA A 41 7.29 -6.47 -2.12
CA ALA A 41 8.68 -6.57 -2.53
C ALA A 41 9.54 -7.35 -1.51
N ASN A 42 9.24 -7.22 -0.22
CA ASN A 42 9.90 -7.98 0.85
C ASN A 42 9.38 -9.42 0.94
N GLU A 43 8.08 -9.65 0.73
CA GLU A 43 7.48 -10.99 0.79
C GLU A 43 7.81 -11.83 -0.46
N LEU A 44 7.97 -11.16 -1.60
CA LEU A 44 8.24 -11.77 -2.90
C LEU A 44 9.53 -11.19 -3.48
N PRO A 45 10.71 -11.44 -2.88
CA PRO A 45 11.97 -10.86 -3.32
C PRO A 45 12.33 -11.25 -4.76
N ARG A 46 11.84 -12.41 -5.24
CA ARG A 46 12.00 -12.85 -6.64
C ARG A 46 11.19 -12.01 -7.63
N LEU A 47 10.11 -11.38 -7.16
CA LEU A 47 9.23 -10.53 -7.95
C LEU A 47 9.48 -9.04 -7.68
N TRP A 48 10.53 -8.70 -6.92
CA TRP A 48 10.87 -7.32 -6.55
C TRP A 48 10.91 -6.38 -7.76
N ASP A 49 11.62 -6.80 -8.81
CA ASP A 49 11.77 -6.03 -10.05
C ASP A 49 10.42 -5.81 -10.76
N VAL A 50 9.58 -6.85 -10.80
CA VAL A 50 8.23 -6.79 -11.36
C VAL A 50 7.34 -5.84 -10.54
N ILE A 51 7.39 -5.93 -9.21
CA ILE A 51 6.59 -5.08 -8.31
C ILE A 51 7.00 -3.60 -8.44
N HIS A 52 8.28 -3.33 -8.66
CA HIS A 52 8.80 -1.97 -8.85
C HIS A 52 8.56 -1.41 -10.25
N THR A 53 8.46 -2.25 -11.28
CA THR A 53 8.19 -1.84 -12.66
C THR A 53 6.70 -1.82 -13.02
N LEU A 54 5.84 -2.41 -12.19
CA LEU A 54 4.38 -2.38 -12.36
C LEU A 54 3.82 -0.96 -12.15
N ASP A 55 2.98 -0.56 -13.09
CA ASP A 55 2.23 0.70 -13.03
C ASP A 55 1.24 0.70 -11.87
N ASP A 56 1.00 1.87 -11.27
CA ASP A 56 0.08 2.03 -10.12
C ASP A 56 -1.35 1.59 -10.47
N GLU A 57 -1.72 1.63 -11.75
CA GLU A 57 -3.00 1.15 -12.27
C GLU A 57 -3.21 -0.36 -12.07
N ARG A 58 -2.13 -1.13 -11.90
CA ARG A 58 -2.20 -2.58 -11.64
C ARG A 58 -2.44 -2.90 -10.17
N PHE A 59 -2.30 -1.91 -9.29
CA PHE A 59 -2.56 -2.04 -7.87
C PHE A 59 -3.95 -1.48 -7.55
N ASP A 60 -4.87 -2.39 -7.24
CA ASP A 60 -6.19 -2.01 -6.75
C ASP A 60 -6.10 -1.78 -5.24
N ALA A 61 -6.26 -0.53 -4.82
CA ALA A 61 -6.24 -0.15 -3.41
C ALA A 61 -7.65 0.26 -2.97
N ARG A 62 -8.23 -0.53 -2.07
CA ARG A 62 -9.57 -0.30 -1.52
C ARG A 62 -9.47 -0.04 -0.03
N GLU A 63 -10.04 1.07 0.42
CA GLU A 63 -10.19 1.34 1.85
C GLU A 63 -11.09 0.27 2.46
N VAL A 64 -10.58 -0.46 3.44
CA VAL A 64 -11.34 -1.44 4.22
C VAL A 64 -11.57 -0.83 5.59
N SER A 65 -12.70 -0.15 5.74
CA SER A 65 -13.19 0.23 7.06
C SER A 65 -13.76 -1.04 7.69
N GLU A 66 -13.05 -1.62 8.66
CA GLU A 66 -13.60 -2.64 9.54
C GLU A 66 -14.81 -2.02 10.26
N GLN A 67 -16.03 -2.39 9.86
CA GLN A 67 -17.28 -2.01 10.53
C GLN A 67 -17.61 -2.97 11.66
#